data_AF-A0A7X7ASL9-F1
#
_entry.id   AF-A0A7X7ASL9-F1
#
_cell.length_a   1.000
_cell.length_b   1.000
_cell.length_c   1.000
_cell.angle_alpha   90.00
_cell.angle_beta   90.00
_cell.angle_gamma   90.00
#
_symmetry.space_group_name_H-M   'P 1'
#
loop_
_entity.id
_entity.type
_entity.pdbx_description
1 polymer ?
#
loop_
_entity_poly.entity_id
_entity_poly.type
_entity_poly.pdbx_seq_one_letter_code
_entity_poly.pdbx_strand_id
1 'polypeptide(L)'
;GIMGTLQVFEITSDGEGGFNVKEKNASLEKILEEYLKIDITLIPCAGGDKIGAEREQWNDASNTLCISPGVVIVYDRNNVTNELLRANGIKVIEMHSAEVSRGRGGPRCMSMPLIRSDKP
;
A
#
# COMPACT_ATOMS: atom_id res chain seq x y z
N GLY A 1 -3.44 6.83 -14.09
CA GLY A 1 -3.19 6.02 -12.87
C GLY A 1 -3.20 6.94 -11.65
N ILE A 2 -3.13 6.39 -10.45
CA ILE A 2 -3.28 7.17 -9.20
C ILE A 2 -2.14 8.17 -8.91
N MET A 3 -1.06 8.11 -9.69
CA MET A 3 0.13 8.97 -9.55
C MET A 3 -0.06 10.39 -10.11
N GLY A 4 -1.18 10.67 -10.80
CA GLY A 4 -1.51 12.01 -11.31
C GLY A 4 -2.27 12.86 -10.29
N THR A 5 -2.72 14.05 -10.71
CA THR A 5 -3.70 14.83 -9.94
C THR A 5 -4.99 14.03 -9.84
N LEU A 6 -5.42 13.76 -8.61
CA LEU A 6 -6.67 13.07 -8.31
C LEU A 6 -7.73 14.08 -7.90
N GLN A 7 -8.95 13.86 -8.38
CA GLN A 7 -10.13 14.44 -7.78
C GLN A 7 -10.50 13.57 -6.57
N VAL A 8 -10.34 14.11 -5.36
CA VAL A 8 -10.58 13.41 -4.10
C VAL A 8 -11.69 14.11 -3.35
N PHE A 9 -12.61 13.34 -2.78
CA PHE A 9 -13.70 13.85 -1.95
C PHE A 9 -13.41 13.51 -0.49
N GLU A 10 -13.15 14.54 0.32
CA GLU A 10 -13.11 14.44 1.79
C GLU A 10 -14.55 14.39 2.29
N ILE A 11 -14.92 13.29 2.96
CA ILE A 11 -16.24 13.12 3.57
C ILE A 11 -16.05 13.07 5.09
N THR A 12 -16.64 14.03 5.79
CA THR A 12 -16.66 14.06 7.26
C THR A 12 -18.10 14.13 7.77
N SER A 13 -18.36 13.63 8.98
CA SER A 13 -19.69 13.84 9.60
C SER A 13 -19.91 15.33 9.88
N ASP A 14 -21.17 15.78 9.80
CA ASP A 14 -21.59 17.12 10.25
C ASP A 14 -22.03 17.18 11.72
N GLY A 15 -22.08 16.03 12.40
CA GLY A 15 -22.53 15.92 13.79
C GLY A 15 -24.06 15.86 13.99
N GLU A 16 -24.85 16.04 12.92
CA GLU A 16 -26.33 16.05 12.94
C GLU A 16 -26.94 14.87 12.16
N GLY A 17 -26.11 13.91 11.75
CA GLY A 17 -26.53 12.74 10.98
C GLY A 17 -26.39 12.88 9.47
N GLY A 18 -25.81 13.98 8.99
CA GLY A 18 -25.41 14.18 7.60
C GLY A 18 -23.88 14.15 7.41
N PHE A 19 -23.46 14.62 6.23
CA PHE A 19 -22.07 14.60 5.80
C PHE A 19 -21.66 15.92 5.15
N ASN A 20 -20.48 16.42 5.53
CA ASN A 20 -19.78 17.45 4.80
C ASN A 20 -18.92 16.80 3.71
N VAL A 21 -19.03 17.31 2.48
CA VAL A 21 -18.21 16.85 1.35
C VAL A 21 -17.37 18.02 0.87
N LYS A 22 -16.04 17.84 0.82
CA LYS A 22 -15.11 18.80 0.22
C LYS A 22 -14.36 18.16 -0.92
N GLU A 23 -14.39 18.80 -2.07
CA GLU A 23 -13.57 18.41 -3.21
C GLU A 23 -12.14 18.94 -3.03
N LYS A 24 -11.16 18.06 -3.26
CA LYS A 24 -9.74 18.39 -3.28
C LYS A 24 -9.12 17.90 -4.58
N ASN A 25 -8.31 18.76 -5.20
CA ASN A 25 -7.57 18.47 -6.42
C ASN A 25 -6.07 18.60 -6.15
N ALA A 26 -5.41 17.48 -5.87
CA ALA A 26 -3.98 17.41 -5.60
C ALA A 26 -3.42 16.01 -5.94
N SER A 27 -2.10 15.84 -5.89
CA SER A 27 -1.48 14.51 -5.99
C SER A 27 -1.79 13.67 -4.75
N LEU A 28 -1.84 12.34 -4.91
CA LEU A 28 -2.08 11.43 -3.80
C LEU A 28 -1.08 11.62 -2.65
N GLU A 29 0.20 11.84 -2.97
CA GLU A 29 1.27 12.14 -2.00
C GLU A 29 0.89 13.31 -1.09
N LYS A 30 0.60 14.48 -1.68
CA LYS A 30 0.27 15.69 -0.93
C LYS A 30 -0.96 15.52 -0.05
N ILE A 31 -1.96 14.78 -0.55
CA ILE A 31 -3.17 14.49 0.21
C ILE A 31 -2.83 13.61 1.42
N LEU A 32 -2.05 12.56 1.24
CA LEU A 32 -1.64 11.67 2.33
C LEU A 32 -0.74 12.38 3.34
N GLU A 33 0.21 13.21 2.90
CA GLU A 33 1.06 14.04 3.76
C GLU A 33 0.22 14.98 4.63
N GLU A 34 -0.80 15.61 4.04
CA GLU A 34 -1.70 16.52 4.75
C GLU A 34 -2.42 15.81 5.91
N TYR A 35 -2.93 14.59 5.72
CA TYR A 35 -3.67 13.88 6.78
C TYR A 35 -2.77 13.12 7.75
N LEU A 36 -1.67 12.54 7.28
CA LEU A 36 -0.79 11.71 8.10
C LEU A 36 0.29 12.52 8.83
N LYS A 37 0.53 13.78 8.41
CA LYS A 37 1.52 14.70 8.99
C LYS A 37 2.94 14.13 9.00
N ILE A 38 3.27 13.36 7.97
CA ILE A 38 4.57 12.75 7.74
C ILE A 38 4.89 12.83 6.24
N ASP A 39 6.18 12.79 5.91
CA ASP A 39 6.62 12.69 4.51
C ASP A 39 6.16 11.35 3.90
N ILE A 40 5.68 11.39 2.66
CA ILE A 40 5.16 10.21 1.97
C ILE A 40 6.04 9.88 0.78
N THR A 41 6.41 8.60 0.65
CA THR A 41 7.04 8.06 -0.54
C THR A 41 6.14 6.99 -1.13
N LEU A 42 5.65 7.21 -2.36
CA LEU A 42 4.91 6.20 -3.10
C LEU A 42 5.89 5.29 -3.84
N ILE A 43 5.90 4.01 -3.48
CA ILE A 43 6.71 2.99 -4.14
C ILE A 43 5.81 2.23 -5.13
N PRO A 44 5.92 2.46 -6.45
CA PRO A 44 5.09 1.78 -7.42
C PRO A 44 5.46 0.29 -7.53
N CYS A 45 4.44 -0.56 -7.66
CA CYS A 45 4.60 -1.98 -7.98
C CYS A 45 5.49 -2.15 -9.22
N ALA A 46 6.50 -3.02 -9.11
CA ALA A 46 7.53 -3.26 -10.13
C ALA A 46 8.17 -1.98 -10.73
N GLY A 47 8.26 -0.89 -9.96
CA GLY A 47 8.93 0.35 -10.37
C GLY A 47 8.14 1.18 -11.38
N GLY A 48 6.87 0.85 -11.62
CA GLY A 48 6.04 1.56 -12.59
C GLY A 48 6.26 1.14 -14.06
N ASP A 49 7.08 0.12 -14.32
CA ASP A 49 7.10 -0.53 -15.64
C ASP A 49 5.73 -1.16 -15.92
N LYS A 50 5.11 -0.87 -17.06
CA LYS A 50 3.72 -1.30 -17.33
C LYS A 50 3.58 -2.83 -17.28
N ILE A 51 4.51 -3.54 -17.92
CA ILE A 51 4.44 -5.01 -18.03
C ILE A 51 4.77 -5.66 -16.69
N GLY A 52 5.85 -5.22 -16.04
CA GLY A 52 6.23 -5.68 -14.71
C GLY A 52 5.15 -5.40 -13.66
N ALA A 53 4.57 -4.20 -13.68
CA ALA A 53 3.55 -3.79 -12.71
C ALA A 53 2.28 -4.60 -12.87
N GLU A 54 1.80 -4.84 -14.09
CA GLU A 54 0.64 -5.71 -14.31
C GLU A 54 0.90 -7.14 -13.82
N ARG A 55 2.08 -7.70 -14.11
CA ARG A 55 2.46 -9.06 -13.68
C ARG A 55 2.58 -9.19 -12.16
N GLU A 56 3.26 -8.26 -11.50
CA GLU A 56 3.47 -8.32 -10.06
C GLU A 56 2.22 -7.89 -9.27
N GLN A 57 1.44 -6.96 -9.81
CA GLN A 57 0.12 -6.62 -9.25
C GLN A 57 -0.82 -7.82 -9.33
N TRP A 58 -0.78 -8.61 -10.41
CA TRP A 58 -1.54 -9.86 -10.52
C TRP A 58 -1.15 -10.89 -9.46
N ASN A 59 0.09 -10.83 -8.98
CA ASN A 59 0.62 -11.64 -7.89
C ASN A 59 0.55 -10.93 -6.53
N ASP A 60 -0.33 -9.93 -6.40
CA ASP A 60 -0.60 -9.22 -5.15
C ASP A 60 0.61 -8.51 -4.52
N ALA A 61 1.55 -8.00 -5.34
CA ALA A 61 2.76 -7.34 -4.85
C ALA A 61 2.51 -6.11 -3.97
N SER A 62 1.42 -5.38 -4.21
CA SER A 62 1.00 -4.24 -3.37
C SER A 62 0.31 -4.66 -2.07
N ASN A 63 -0.01 -5.94 -1.90
CA ASN A 63 -0.73 -6.50 -0.74
C ASN A 63 0.24 -7.05 0.32
N THR A 64 1.22 -6.24 0.70
CA THR A 64 2.23 -6.61 1.69
C THR A 64 1.66 -6.52 3.12
N LEU A 65 2.08 -7.42 4.01
CA LEU A 65 1.69 -7.36 5.42
C LEU A 65 2.81 -6.68 6.24
N CYS A 66 2.58 -5.43 6.63
CA CYS A 66 3.46 -4.71 7.54
C CYS A 66 3.28 -5.22 8.98
N ILE A 67 4.31 -5.82 9.57
CA ILE A 67 4.26 -6.38 10.95
C ILE A 67 4.83 -5.42 12.00
N SER A 68 5.68 -4.49 11.57
CA SER A 68 6.30 -3.42 12.37
C SER A 68 6.67 -2.28 11.40
N PRO A 69 6.79 -1.01 11.84
CA PRO A 69 7.28 0.06 10.97
C PRO A 69 8.56 -0.37 10.23
N GLY A 70 8.53 -0.28 8.88
CA GLY A 70 9.64 -0.69 8.02
C GLY A 70 9.87 -2.20 7.89
N VAL A 71 8.99 -3.08 8.38
CA VAL A 71 9.14 -4.55 8.25
C VAL A 71 7.89 -5.17 7.65
N VAL A 72 8.03 -5.81 6.48
CA VAL A 72 6.91 -6.37 5.71
C VAL A 72 7.11 -7.84 5.38
N ILE A 73 6.01 -8.58 5.32
CA ILE A 73 5.93 -9.93 4.76
C ILE A 73 5.38 -9.83 3.32
N VAL A 74 6.06 -10.48 2.39
CA VAL A 74 5.76 -10.45 0.95
C VAL A 74 5.89 -11.83 0.32
N TYR A 75 5.35 -12.00 -0.88
CA TYR A 75 5.64 -13.18 -1.70
C TYR A 75 7.01 -13.07 -2.37
N ASP A 76 7.72 -14.19 -2.40
CA ASP A 76 9.03 -14.36 -3.06
C ASP A 76 9.01 -14.07 -4.56
N ARG A 77 7.88 -14.34 -5.24
CA ARG A 77 7.73 -14.20 -6.71
C ARG A 77 7.71 -12.76 -7.24
N ASN A 78 7.66 -11.75 -6.36
CA ASN A 78 7.54 -10.33 -6.74
C ASN A 78 8.90 -9.62 -6.65
N ASN A 79 9.88 -10.14 -7.40
CA ASN A 79 11.29 -9.77 -7.28
C ASN A 79 11.52 -8.26 -7.39
N VAL A 80 10.91 -7.59 -8.37
CA VAL A 80 11.18 -6.16 -8.62
C VAL A 80 10.62 -5.31 -7.49
N THR A 81 9.39 -5.59 -7.06
CA THR A 81 8.79 -4.90 -5.92
C THR A 81 9.58 -5.15 -4.64
N ASN A 82 10.03 -6.38 -4.39
CA ASN A 82 10.81 -6.72 -3.20
C ASN A 82 12.17 -5.99 -3.18
N GLU A 83 12.85 -5.86 -4.32
CA GLU A 83 14.08 -5.08 -4.45
C GLU A 83 13.84 -3.58 -4.20
N LEU A 84 12.76 -3.02 -4.73
CA LEU A 84 12.42 -1.61 -4.50
C LEU A 84 12.09 -1.33 -3.02
N LEU A 85 11.36 -2.22 -2.35
CA LEU A 85 11.10 -2.12 -0.92
C LEU A 85 12.42 -2.08 -0.13
N ARG A 86 13.36 -3.00 -0.43
CA ARG A 86 14.69 -3.03 0.20
C ARG A 86 15.48 -1.74 -0.07
N ALA A 87 15.46 -1.24 -1.30
CA ALA A 87 16.14 0.01 -1.67
C ALA A 87 15.58 1.23 -0.94
N ASN A 88 14.31 1.20 -0.50
CA ASN A 88 13.66 2.22 0.32
C ASN A 88 13.79 1.95 1.83
N GLY A 89 14.73 1.10 2.26
CA GLY A 89 15.02 0.85 3.67
C GLY A 89 14.00 -0.05 4.37
N ILE A 90 13.11 -0.71 3.63
CA ILE A 90 12.12 -1.63 4.20
C ILE A 90 12.75 -3.02 4.31
N LYS A 91 12.69 -3.61 5.50
CA LYS A 91 13.04 -5.00 5.75
C LYS A 91 11.96 -5.91 5.15
N VAL A 92 12.35 -6.71 4.17
CA VAL A 92 11.48 -7.64 3.47
C VAL A 92 11.67 -9.06 4.00
N ILE A 93 10.59 -9.69 4.43
CA ILE A 93 10.52 -11.10 4.82
C ILE A 93 9.73 -11.84 3.74
N GLU A 94 10.39 -12.69 2.98
CA GLU A 94 9.78 -13.41 1.86
C GLU A 94 9.18 -14.74 2.32
N MET A 95 8.02 -15.08 1.78
CA MET A 95 7.40 -16.39 1.90
C MET A 95 7.18 -17.02 0.53
N HIS A 96 7.34 -18.34 0.46
CA HIS A 96 7.03 -19.10 -0.75
C HIS A 96 5.53 -19.07 -1.04
N SER A 97 5.18 -18.78 -2.30
CA SER A 97 3.83 -18.38 -2.68
C SER A 97 3.19 -19.25 -3.77
N ALA A 98 3.87 -20.30 -4.23
CA ALA A 98 3.51 -21.07 -5.43
C ALA A 98 2.04 -21.51 -5.47
N GLU A 99 1.52 -22.07 -4.37
CA GLU A 99 0.12 -22.52 -4.31
C GLU A 99 -0.85 -21.46 -3.76
N VAL A 100 -0.48 -20.77 -2.68
CA VAL A 100 -1.36 -19.79 -2.02
C VAL A 100 -1.70 -18.60 -2.91
N SER A 101 -0.76 -18.17 -3.77
CA SER A 101 -1.02 -17.07 -4.72
C SER A 101 -2.07 -17.40 -5.77
N ARG A 102 -2.37 -18.68 -6.01
CA ARG A 102 -3.46 -19.10 -6.93
C ARG A 102 -4.83 -18.64 -6.43
N GLY A 103 -4.97 -18.40 -5.13
CA GLY A 103 -6.16 -17.81 -4.50
C GLY A 103 -6.31 -16.30 -4.71
N ARG A 104 -5.36 -15.63 -5.38
CA ARG A 104 -5.36 -14.17 -5.66
C ARG A 104 -5.49 -13.32 -4.39
N GLY A 105 -4.58 -13.54 -3.46
CA GLY A 105 -4.41 -12.69 -2.30
C GLY A 105 -2.98 -12.73 -1.80
N GLY A 106 -2.47 -11.59 -1.36
CA GLY A 106 -1.17 -11.47 -0.72
C GLY A 106 -1.20 -11.83 0.77
N PRO A 107 -0.05 -11.73 1.47
CA PRO A 107 0.04 -11.96 2.90
C PRO A 107 -0.97 -11.13 3.73
N ARG A 108 -1.32 -9.92 3.28
CA ARG A 108 -2.28 -9.06 3.98
C ARG A 108 -3.72 -9.57 3.86
N CYS A 109 -4.10 -10.20 2.75
CA CYS A 109 -5.42 -10.83 2.57
C CYS A 109 -5.63 -12.05 3.49
N MET A 110 -4.57 -12.78 3.83
CA MET A 110 -4.63 -13.96 4.70
C MET A 110 -4.53 -13.63 6.20
N SER A 111 -4.66 -12.35 6.56
CA SER A 111 -4.38 -11.88 7.92
C SER A 111 -5.47 -10.97 8.46
N MET A 112 -5.69 -11.05 9.78
CA MET A 112 -6.58 -10.16 10.53
C MET A 112 -5.87 -9.74 11.82
N PRO A 113 -5.15 -8.59 11.84
CA PRO A 113 -4.49 -8.13 13.06
C PRO A 113 -5.51 -7.86 14.16
N LEU A 114 -5.39 -8.58 15.29
CA LEU A 114 -6.28 -8.38 16.45
C LEU A 114 -5.78 -7.26 17.35
N ILE A 115 -4.47 -7.17 17.54
CA ILE A 115 -3.81 -6.19 18.39
C ILE A 115 -2.52 -5.75 17.68
N ARG A 116 -2.23 -4.45 17.73
CA ARG A 116 -0.94 -3.85 17.36
C ARG A 116 -0.53 -2.92 18.49
N SER A 117 0.76 -2.84 18.80
CA SER A 117 1.26 -1.83 19.71
C SER A 117 1.01 -0.43 19.16
N ASP A 118 0.91 0.55 20.03
CA ASP A 118 0.88 1.95 19.62
C ASP A 118 2.14 2.30 18.82
N LYS A 119 2.02 3.32 17.99
CA LYS A 119 3.18 3.88 17.29
C LYS A 119 4.17 4.40 18.35
N PRO A 120 5.47 4.09 18.23
CA PRO A 120 6.48 4.64 19.13
C PRO A 120 6.53 6.17 19.08
#